data_AF-A0A913XU62-F1
#
_entry.id   AF-A0A913XU62-F1
#
_cell.length_a   1.000
_cell.length_b   1.000
_cell.length_c   1.000
_cell.angle_alpha   90.00
_cell.angle_beta   90.00
_cell.angle_gamma   90.00
#
_symmetry.space_group_name_H-M   'P 1'
#
loop_
_entity.id
_entity.type
_entity.pdbx_description
1 polymer ?
#
loop_
_entity_poly.entity_id
_entity_poly.type
_entity_poly.pdbx_seq_one_letter_code
_entity_poly.pdbx_strand_id
1 'polypeptide(L)'
;MNTLMQRGFKVNILLRESLRLCRTRLIPSSGLLTSRHFATDGDADLVVIGSGPGGYVAAIKAAQLGMKTICVEKNPTLGGTCLNVGCIPSKALLNNSHFYHQAVTDDFKNRGIDVSGISLNLKQMMSQKDTAVKTLTNGIAHLFKQNKVTQVQGRGTITGPNEVTVHKDDNSTEVISTKNILIATGSEVTPFPGIEIDEKHIISSTGALSLQQVPKNLVLIGAGVIGVELGSVWSRLGANVTAVEFLGHVGGIGIDMEISKNFQRILKKQGIKFKLNSKVTGARRTEDGVIVNVESAKDGSKKEELECDVLLVCIGRRPYTTRLGLEKIGVPIDSRGRVQVNERFQTVVPSVYAIGDCIDGPMLAHKAEDEGIICVEGMNGGAVHIDYNCVPNVIYTHPEVAWVGKSEELLKEEGVAYKVGKFPLSANSRARTNADIDGLIKVVADKETDRLLGVHMIAPAAGEMINEAALAMEYGASCEDIARVCHAHPTVSEALREASISAYAGKAINF
;
A
#
# COMPACT_ATOMS: atom_id res chain seq x y z
N MET A 1 -23.13 -77.54 -2.74
CA MET A 1 -22.38 -78.21 -1.65
C MET A 1 -21.61 -77.13 -0.92
N ASN A 2 -21.86 -76.71 0.31
CA ASN A 2 -22.81 -77.02 1.38
C ASN A 2 -23.02 -75.65 2.10
N THR A 3 -24.24 -75.12 2.26
CA THR A 3 -25.15 -75.28 3.44
C THR A 3 -24.44 -75.06 4.78
N LEU A 4 -24.92 -74.35 5.80
CA LEU A 4 -26.24 -73.88 6.27
C LEU A 4 -25.90 -73.07 7.56
N MET A 5 -26.44 -71.90 7.88
CA MET A 5 -27.65 -71.64 8.69
C MET A 5 -27.68 -70.10 8.92
N GLN A 6 -28.68 -69.33 8.49
CA GLN A 6 -30.05 -69.17 9.00
C GLN A 6 -30.19 -68.62 10.43
N ARG A 7 -30.69 -67.37 10.51
CA ARG A 7 -31.83 -66.83 11.30
C ARG A 7 -31.78 -65.28 11.14
N GLY A 8 -32.67 -64.53 10.47
CA GLY A 8 -34.15 -64.50 10.49
C GLY A 8 -34.61 -63.71 11.73
N PHE A 9 -35.30 -62.54 11.73
CA PHE A 9 -36.50 -62.03 11.03
C PHE A 9 -36.58 -60.48 11.23
N LYS A 10 -36.90 -59.63 10.25
CA LYS A 10 -38.24 -59.07 9.83
C LYS A 10 -39.16 -58.63 10.98
N VAL A 11 -39.98 -57.57 10.97
CA VAL A 11 -40.39 -56.41 10.12
C VAL A 11 -41.41 -55.66 11.02
N ASN A 12 -41.56 -54.33 10.94
CA ASN A 12 -42.92 -53.75 10.92
C ASN A 12 -42.99 -52.30 10.46
N ILE A 13 -43.72 -52.15 9.36
CA ILE A 13 -44.37 -50.94 8.86
C ILE A 13 -45.57 -50.65 9.77
N LEU A 14 -45.83 -49.38 10.10
CA LEU A 14 -47.18 -48.92 10.41
C LEU A 14 -47.32 -47.43 10.06
N LEU A 15 -48.08 -47.19 8.99
CA LEU A 15 -48.74 -45.94 8.67
C LEU A 15 -49.62 -45.49 9.83
N ARG A 16 -49.65 -44.17 10.09
CA ARG A 16 -50.87 -43.46 10.49
C ARG A 16 -50.90 -42.09 9.83
N GLU A 17 -51.77 -41.97 8.83
CA GLU A 17 -52.45 -40.71 8.52
C GLU A 17 -53.30 -40.26 9.73
N SER A 18 -53.41 -38.96 9.96
CA SER A 18 -54.71 -38.27 9.81
C SER A 18 -54.67 -36.81 10.31
N LEU A 19 -55.36 -35.98 9.53
CA LEU A 19 -56.13 -34.79 9.90
C LEU A 19 -55.47 -33.40 10.03
N ARG A 20 -55.65 -32.68 8.93
CA ARG A 20 -55.97 -31.25 8.78
C ARG A 20 -56.34 -30.51 10.07
N LEU A 21 -55.67 -29.37 10.29
CA LEU A 21 -56.34 -28.17 10.77
C LEU A 21 -55.73 -26.94 10.09
N CYS A 22 -56.58 -26.31 9.29
CA CYS A 22 -56.40 -25.01 8.67
C CYS A 22 -56.13 -23.97 9.77
N ARG A 23 -54.98 -23.30 9.71
CA ARG A 23 -54.78 -22.00 10.38
C ARG A 23 -54.27 -21.01 9.36
N THR A 24 -55.19 -20.15 8.96
CA THR A 24 -55.02 -18.88 8.27
C THR A 24 -53.80 -18.15 8.84
N ARG A 25 -52.72 -18.05 8.06
CA ARG A 25 -51.64 -17.10 8.35
C ARG A 25 -52.18 -15.71 8.02
N LEU A 26 -52.47 -14.97 9.07
CA LEU A 26 -52.63 -13.52 9.04
C LEU A 26 -51.42 -12.91 8.33
N ILE A 27 -51.71 -12.21 7.24
CA ILE A 27 -50.81 -11.32 6.55
C ILE A 27 -50.35 -10.29 7.59
N PRO A 28 -49.05 -10.12 7.89
CA PRO A 28 -48.60 -8.93 8.57
C PRO A 28 -48.82 -7.79 7.58
N SER A 29 -49.78 -6.93 7.94
CA SER A 29 -49.99 -5.60 7.39
C SER A 29 -48.67 -4.97 6.96
N SER A 30 -48.65 -4.49 5.72
CA SER A 30 -47.72 -3.49 5.19
C SER A 30 -47.33 -2.49 6.28
N GLY A 31 -46.24 -2.78 6.99
CA GLY A 31 -45.52 -1.80 7.76
C GLY A 31 -45.02 -0.82 6.73
N LEU A 32 -45.55 0.40 6.77
CA LEU A 32 -45.02 1.50 5.99
C LEU A 32 -43.50 1.52 6.21
N LEU A 33 -42.75 1.12 5.18
CA LEU A 33 -41.45 1.68 4.93
C LEU A 33 -41.71 3.17 4.71
N THR A 34 -41.80 3.92 5.81
CA THR A 34 -41.53 5.34 5.80
C THR A 34 -40.06 5.46 5.44
N SER A 35 -39.77 5.32 4.16
CA SER A 35 -38.61 5.94 3.57
C SER A 35 -38.85 7.43 3.80
N ARG A 36 -38.24 7.95 4.88
CA ARG A 36 -38.17 9.40 5.08
C ARG A 36 -37.16 9.92 4.07
N HIS A 37 -37.51 9.92 2.78
CA HIS A 37 -36.82 10.67 1.72
C HIS A 37 -37.30 12.13 1.71
N PHE A 38 -37.44 12.75 2.88
CA PHE A 38 -37.68 14.17 2.98
C PHE A 38 -36.80 14.75 4.07
N ALA A 39 -35.67 15.32 3.64
CA ALA A 39 -34.94 16.36 4.33
C ALA A 39 -34.36 17.32 3.29
N THR A 40 -34.55 18.61 3.56
CA THR A 40 -34.43 19.84 2.79
C THR A 40 -33.01 20.23 2.30
N ASP A 41 -32.95 20.87 1.12
CA ASP A 41 -32.03 21.91 0.60
C ASP A 41 -30.50 21.86 0.89
N GLY A 42 -29.86 20.69 0.81
CA GLY A 42 -28.40 20.61 0.65
C GLY A 42 -27.98 20.47 -0.82
N ASP A 43 -26.91 21.15 -1.25
CA ASP A 43 -26.38 21.01 -2.61
C ASP A 43 -25.81 19.62 -2.89
N ALA A 44 -25.38 18.87 -1.88
CA ALA A 44 -24.86 17.50 -2.01
C ALA A 44 -25.18 16.61 -0.80
N ASP A 45 -25.30 15.30 -1.00
CA ASP A 45 -25.36 14.32 0.08
C ASP A 45 -23.99 14.04 0.70
N LEU A 46 -22.93 14.16 -0.12
CA LEU A 46 -21.54 13.99 0.31
C LEU A 46 -20.60 14.96 -0.43
N VAL A 47 -19.75 15.65 0.33
CA VAL A 47 -18.57 16.35 -0.20
C VAL A 47 -17.31 15.59 0.23
N VAL A 48 -16.53 15.13 -0.73
CA VAL A 48 -15.20 14.53 -0.49
C VAL A 48 -14.13 15.58 -0.72
N ILE A 49 -13.26 15.83 0.27
CA ILE A 49 -12.14 16.78 0.17
C ILE A 49 -10.84 16.00 -0.07
N GLY A 50 -10.33 16.09 -1.29
CA GLY A 50 -9.15 15.36 -1.77
C GLY A 50 -9.50 14.24 -2.74
N SER A 51 -8.74 14.13 -3.83
CA SER A 51 -8.97 13.14 -4.90
C SER A 51 -7.88 12.07 -4.99
N GLY A 52 -7.18 11.78 -3.89
CA GLY A 52 -6.28 10.62 -3.80
C GLY A 52 -7.05 9.28 -3.88
N PRO A 53 -6.35 8.13 -3.84
CA PRO A 53 -6.96 6.80 -3.91
C PRO A 53 -8.23 6.65 -3.07
N GLY A 54 -8.16 6.93 -1.77
CA GLY A 54 -9.36 6.88 -0.91
C GLY A 54 -10.45 7.88 -1.29
N GLY A 55 -10.09 9.11 -1.67
CA GLY A 55 -11.05 10.16 -1.98
C GLY A 55 -11.85 9.90 -3.26
N TYR A 56 -11.17 9.61 -4.38
CA TYR A 56 -11.87 9.40 -5.64
C TYR A 56 -12.66 8.08 -5.64
N VAL A 57 -12.14 7.02 -4.99
CA VAL A 57 -12.86 5.75 -4.85
C VAL A 57 -14.11 5.93 -3.97
N ALA A 58 -14.00 6.61 -2.83
CA ALA A 58 -15.15 6.94 -1.99
C ALA A 58 -16.19 7.76 -2.74
N ALA A 59 -15.78 8.76 -3.53
CA ALA A 59 -16.70 9.59 -4.29
C ALA A 59 -17.49 8.78 -5.34
N ILE A 60 -16.79 7.88 -6.06
CA ILE A 60 -17.42 6.97 -7.02
C ILE A 60 -18.39 6.02 -6.31
N LYS A 61 -17.95 5.39 -5.21
CA LYS A 61 -18.77 4.45 -4.44
C LYS A 61 -20.02 5.14 -3.89
N ALA A 62 -19.91 6.37 -3.41
CA ALA A 62 -21.05 7.15 -2.90
C ALA A 62 -22.08 7.41 -3.98
N ALA A 63 -21.63 7.81 -5.17
CA ALA A 63 -22.52 8.00 -6.31
C ALA A 63 -23.19 6.69 -6.76
N GLN A 64 -22.47 5.57 -6.72
CA GLN A 64 -23.04 4.23 -7.00
C GLN A 64 -24.11 3.82 -5.99
N LEU A 65 -24.01 4.28 -4.74
CA LEU A 65 -25.03 4.09 -3.69
C LEU A 65 -26.16 5.13 -3.75
N GLY A 66 -26.18 6.00 -4.77
CA GLY A 66 -27.26 6.95 -5.01
C GLY A 66 -27.09 8.32 -4.34
N MET A 67 -25.94 8.61 -3.74
CA MET A 67 -25.64 9.91 -3.14
C MET A 67 -25.32 10.96 -4.21
N LYS A 68 -25.86 12.17 -4.09
CA LYS A 68 -25.39 13.33 -4.86
C LYS A 68 -24.03 13.75 -4.33
N THR A 69 -22.97 13.41 -5.07
CA THR A 69 -21.59 13.53 -4.58
C THR A 69 -20.79 14.60 -5.31
N ILE A 70 -20.08 15.41 -4.52
CA ILE A 70 -19.09 16.38 -5.00
C ILE A 70 -17.70 15.96 -4.50
N CYS A 71 -16.69 16.01 -5.36
CA CYS A 71 -15.28 15.83 -4.98
C CYS A 71 -14.51 17.13 -5.23
N VAL A 72 -13.86 17.64 -4.19
CA VAL A 72 -13.06 18.87 -4.20
C VAL A 72 -11.58 18.53 -4.29
N GLU A 73 -10.88 19.03 -5.29
CA GLU A 73 -9.44 18.83 -5.48
C GLU A 73 -8.74 20.15 -5.79
N LYS A 74 -7.66 20.44 -5.08
CA LYS A 74 -6.89 21.68 -5.26
C LYS A 74 -5.89 21.60 -6.41
N ASN A 75 -5.42 20.40 -6.74
CA ASN A 75 -4.45 20.19 -7.79
C ASN A 75 -5.12 20.20 -9.19
N PRO A 76 -4.34 20.47 -10.27
CA PRO A 76 -4.89 20.51 -11.63
C PRO A 76 -5.46 19.17 -12.13
N THR A 77 -5.02 18.06 -11.56
CA THR A 77 -5.43 16.70 -11.94
C THR A 77 -5.86 15.89 -10.72
N LEU A 78 -6.78 14.96 -10.96
CA LEU A 78 -7.26 14.01 -9.94
C LEU A 78 -6.22 12.93 -9.63
N GLY A 79 -6.47 12.09 -8.63
CA GLY A 79 -5.67 10.91 -8.28
C GLY A 79 -4.63 11.14 -7.17
N GLY A 80 -4.53 12.37 -6.66
CA GLY A 80 -3.70 12.74 -5.50
C GLY A 80 -2.23 12.32 -5.63
N THR A 81 -1.60 12.03 -4.49
CA THR A 81 -0.17 11.68 -4.42
C THR A 81 0.17 10.43 -5.22
N CYS A 82 -0.57 9.33 -5.01
CA CYS A 82 -0.21 8.02 -5.57
C CYS A 82 -0.14 8.05 -7.10
N LEU A 83 -1.08 8.74 -7.74
CA LEU A 83 -1.14 8.81 -9.19
C LEU A 83 -0.15 9.82 -9.78
N ASN A 84 -0.04 11.01 -9.19
CA ASN A 84 0.69 12.12 -9.80
C ASN A 84 2.19 12.14 -9.45
N VAL A 85 2.54 11.81 -8.19
CA VAL A 85 3.90 12.00 -7.63
C VAL A 85 4.33 10.87 -6.67
N GLY A 86 3.76 9.67 -6.85
CA GLY A 86 3.95 8.55 -5.95
C GLY A 86 4.04 7.21 -6.69
N CYS A 87 3.10 6.32 -6.42
CA CYS A 87 3.07 4.94 -6.88
C CYS A 87 3.28 4.80 -8.40
N ILE A 88 2.41 5.42 -9.21
CA ILE A 88 2.42 5.22 -10.66
C ILE A 88 3.73 5.71 -11.30
N PRO A 89 4.20 6.95 -11.05
CA PRO A 89 5.45 7.38 -11.64
C PRO A 89 6.67 6.57 -11.14
N SER A 90 6.71 6.15 -9.87
CA SER A 90 7.83 5.33 -9.39
C SER A 90 7.83 3.94 -10.02
N LYS A 91 6.66 3.30 -10.17
CA LYS A 91 6.55 1.96 -10.76
C LYS A 91 6.89 1.97 -12.25
N ALA A 92 6.49 3.01 -12.98
CA ALA A 92 6.91 3.20 -14.37
C ALA A 92 8.45 3.28 -14.50
N LEU A 93 9.12 4.07 -13.63
CA LEU A 93 10.58 4.18 -13.65
C LEU A 93 11.29 2.91 -13.15
N LEU A 94 10.76 2.22 -12.15
CA LEU A 94 11.29 0.94 -11.66
C LEU A 94 11.30 -0.12 -12.77
N ASN A 95 10.18 -0.25 -13.48
CA ASN A 95 10.04 -1.17 -14.60
C ASN A 95 11.02 -0.83 -15.74
N ASN A 96 11.04 0.44 -16.17
CA ASN A 96 11.89 0.87 -17.29
C ASN A 96 13.39 0.78 -16.95
N SER A 97 13.79 1.15 -15.73
CA SER A 97 15.17 1.04 -15.28
C SER A 97 15.60 -0.42 -15.08
N HIS A 98 14.69 -1.33 -14.73
CA HIS A 98 14.98 -2.75 -14.67
C HIS A 98 15.25 -3.34 -16.07
N PHE A 99 14.42 -3.04 -17.08
CA PHE A 99 14.70 -3.47 -18.45
C PHE A 99 16.01 -2.90 -18.99
N TYR A 100 16.29 -1.62 -18.72
CA TYR A 100 17.58 -1.03 -19.07
C TYR A 100 18.73 -1.79 -18.41
N HIS A 101 18.62 -2.08 -17.11
CA HIS A 101 19.62 -2.83 -16.35
C HIS A 101 19.88 -4.23 -16.95
N GLN A 102 18.84 -4.98 -17.30
CA GLN A 102 19.01 -6.30 -17.93
C GLN A 102 19.73 -6.22 -19.28
N ALA A 103 19.44 -5.18 -20.06
CA ALA A 103 20.06 -4.98 -21.37
C ALA A 103 21.51 -4.50 -21.32
N VAL A 104 21.91 -3.73 -20.30
CA VAL A 104 23.28 -3.19 -20.16
C VAL A 104 24.21 -4.03 -19.29
N THR A 105 23.65 -5.01 -18.56
CA THR A 105 24.43 -6.00 -17.80
C THR A 105 24.55 -7.31 -18.57
N ASP A 106 25.28 -8.27 -18.01
CA ASP A 106 25.45 -9.59 -18.62
C ASP A 106 24.16 -10.45 -18.61
N ASP A 107 23.02 -9.98 -18.07
CA ASP A 107 21.77 -10.76 -18.01
C ASP A 107 21.32 -11.23 -19.40
N PHE A 108 21.20 -10.32 -20.37
CA PHE A 108 20.81 -10.68 -21.74
C PHE A 108 21.86 -11.57 -22.42
N LYS A 109 23.15 -11.27 -22.23
CA LYS A 109 24.25 -12.06 -22.77
C LYS A 109 24.23 -13.50 -22.24
N ASN A 110 23.96 -13.69 -20.95
CA ASN A 110 23.84 -15.00 -20.31
C ASN A 110 22.63 -15.81 -20.83
N ARG A 111 21.68 -15.15 -21.51
CA ARG A 111 20.53 -15.76 -22.19
C ARG A 111 20.76 -15.97 -23.69
N GLY A 112 21.95 -15.68 -24.21
CA GLY A 112 22.28 -15.78 -25.63
C GLY A 112 21.68 -14.66 -26.48
N ILE A 113 21.37 -13.50 -25.87
CA ILE A 113 20.85 -12.32 -26.55
C ILE A 113 21.98 -11.29 -26.63
N ASP A 114 22.71 -11.28 -27.74
CA ASP A 114 23.76 -10.29 -27.97
C ASP A 114 23.16 -8.95 -28.40
N VAL A 115 23.45 -7.91 -27.62
CA VAL A 115 22.98 -6.54 -27.87
C VAL A 115 24.17 -5.59 -27.81
N SER A 116 24.25 -4.67 -28.77
CA SER A 116 25.31 -3.65 -28.81
C SER A 116 24.71 -2.26 -28.98
N GLY A 117 25.45 -1.23 -28.54
CA GLY A 117 25.04 0.17 -28.71
C GLY A 117 23.86 0.63 -27.85
N ILE A 118 23.56 -0.07 -26.73
CA ILE A 118 22.52 0.37 -25.80
C ILE A 118 22.94 1.67 -25.11
N SER A 119 22.06 2.66 -25.16
CA SER A 119 22.24 3.96 -24.50
C SER A 119 20.93 4.41 -23.86
N LEU A 120 21.05 5.14 -22.75
CA LEU A 120 19.90 5.68 -22.03
C LEU A 120 19.37 6.94 -22.73
N ASN A 121 18.11 6.91 -23.15
CA ASN A 121 17.34 8.11 -23.48
C ASN A 121 16.41 8.48 -22.31
N LEU A 122 16.94 9.23 -21.34
CA LEU A 122 16.21 9.60 -20.12
C LEU A 122 14.95 10.42 -20.42
N LYS A 123 15.03 11.34 -21.40
CA LYS A 123 13.89 12.17 -21.81
C LYS A 123 12.72 11.31 -22.29
N GLN A 124 13.00 10.27 -23.09
CA GLN A 124 11.95 9.35 -23.55
C GLN A 124 11.40 8.49 -22.42
N MET A 125 12.25 8.03 -21.49
CA MET A 125 11.83 7.27 -20.31
C MET A 125 10.89 8.10 -19.41
N MET A 126 11.21 9.38 -19.18
CA MET A 126 10.36 10.31 -18.43
C MET A 126 9.05 10.59 -19.17
N SER A 127 9.09 10.77 -20.48
CA SER A 127 7.88 10.96 -21.30
C SER A 127 6.93 9.77 -21.25
N GLN A 128 7.45 8.53 -21.22
CA GLN A 128 6.62 7.33 -21.06
C GLN A 128 5.93 7.30 -19.68
N LYS A 129 6.67 7.63 -18.61
CA LYS A 129 6.12 7.80 -17.26
C LYS A 129 4.99 8.84 -17.24
N ASP A 130 5.23 10.01 -17.82
CA ASP A 130 4.23 11.10 -17.90
C ASP A 130 2.98 10.68 -18.68
N THR A 131 3.15 9.87 -19.74
CA THR A 131 2.04 9.33 -20.52
C THR A 131 1.17 8.39 -19.68
N ALA A 132 1.78 7.54 -18.84
CA ALA A 132 1.04 6.67 -17.92
C ALA A 132 0.23 7.50 -16.91
N VAL A 133 0.87 8.50 -16.26
CA VAL A 133 0.20 9.41 -15.32
C VAL A 133 -0.95 10.17 -15.99
N LYS A 134 -0.73 10.74 -17.19
CA LYS A 134 -1.75 11.48 -17.93
C LYS A 134 -2.93 10.58 -18.33
N THR A 135 -2.66 9.37 -18.80
CA THR A 135 -3.72 8.43 -19.20
C THR A 135 -4.61 8.07 -18.01
N LEU A 136 -3.99 7.72 -16.88
CA LEU A 136 -4.72 7.29 -15.69
C LEU A 136 -5.47 8.45 -14.99
N THR A 137 -4.89 9.66 -14.95
CA THR A 137 -5.58 10.85 -14.40
C THR A 137 -6.81 11.21 -15.23
N ASN A 138 -6.71 11.13 -16.56
CA ASN A 138 -7.86 11.28 -17.46
C ASN A 138 -8.89 10.15 -17.27
N GLY A 139 -8.44 8.94 -16.96
CA GLY A 139 -9.29 7.81 -16.59
C GLY A 139 -10.17 8.12 -15.39
N ILE A 140 -9.62 8.71 -14.32
CA ILE A 140 -10.41 9.12 -13.15
C ILE A 140 -11.43 10.19 -13.53
N ALA A 141 -11.04 11.19 -14.32
CA ALA A 141 -11.99 12.22 -14.79
C ALA A 141 -13.14 11.62 -15.62
N HIS A 142 -12.86 10.58 -16.42
CA HIS A 142 -13.89 9.82 -17.12
C HIS A 142 -14.80 9.05 -16.15
N LEU A 143 -14.24 8.37 -15.16
CA LEU A 143 -15.00 7.65 -14.13
C LEU A 143 -15.92 8.58 -13.34
N PHE A 144 -15.48 9.79 -12.99
CA PHE A 144 -16.32 10.79 -12.34
C PHE A 144 -17.52 11.18 -13.22
N LYS A 145 -17.29 11.44 -14.51
CA LYS A 145 -18.38 11.73 -15.46
C LYS A 145 -19.36 10.57 -15.58
N GLN A 146 -18.85 9.34 -15.69
CA GLN A 146 -19.67 8.13 -15.79
C GLN A 146 -20.55 7.92 -14.55
N ASN A 147 -20.01 8.20 -13.36
CA ASN A 147 -20.72 8.06 -12.09
C ASN A 147 -21.45 9.34 -11.65
N LYS A 148 -21.46 10.40 -12.48
CA LYS A 148 -22.09 11.70 -12.16
C LYS A 148 -21.56 12.36 -10.87
N VAL A 149 -20.28 12.15 -10.57
CA VAL A 149 -19.58 12.86 -9.49
C VAL A 149 -19.20 14.25 -10.02
N THR A 150 -19.64 15.29 -9.33
CA THR A 150 -19.25 16.66 -9.67
C THR A 150 -17.84 16.93 -9.13
N GLN A 151 -16.92 17.28 -10.02
CA GLN A 151 -15.59 17.75 -9.64
C GLN A 151 -15.62 19.27 -9.44
N VAL A 152 -15.10 19.75 -8.30
CA VAL A 152 -14.85 21.18 -8.08
C VAL A 152 -13.35 21.38 -7.84
N GLN A 153 -12.71 22.17 -8.71
CA GLN A 153 -11.30 22.49 -8.55
C GLN A 153 -11.12 23.66 -7.59
N GLY A 154 -10.29 23.48 -6.57
CA GLY A 154 -9.93 24.48 -5.57
C GLY A 154 -9.62 23.86 -4.21
N ARG A 155 -9.17 24.69 -3.28
CA ARG A 155 -8.88 24.26 -1.90
C ARG A 155 -10.15 24.26 -1.07
N GLY A 156 -10.63 23.09 -0.66
CA GLY A 156 -11.74 22.96 0.29
C GLY A 156 -11.32 23.33 1.71
N THR A 157 -12.12 24.18 2.37
CA THR A 157 -12.05 24.48 3.81
C THR A 157 -13.41 24.16 4.41
N ILE A 158 -13.44 23.39 5.50
CA ILE A 158 -14.67 23.13 6.24
C ILE A 158 -15.01 24.39 7.05
N THR A 159 -16.13 25.03 6.72
CA THR A 159 -16.56 26.29 7.35
C THR A 159 -17.72 26.09 8.32
N GLY A 160 -18.37 24.92 8.29
CA GLY A 160 -19.31 24.44 9.30
C GLY A 160 -19.49 22.92 9.22
N PRO A 161 -20.23 22.29 10.16
CA PRO A 161 -20.45 20.84 10.17
C PRO A 161 -21.09 20.25 8.90
N ASN A 162 -21.74 21.11 8.09
CA ASN A 162 -22.48 20.76 6.89
C ASN A 162 -22.14 21.72 5.73
N GLU A 163 -20.97 22.38 5.77
CA GLU A 163 -20.60 23.40 4.80
C GLU A 163 -19.11 23.35 4.46
N VAL A 164 -18.80 23.37 3.16
CA VAL A 164 -17.43 23.44 2.63
C VAL A 164 -17.30 24.67 1.73
N THR A 165 -16.34 25.54 2.02
CA THR A 165 -15.95 26.64 1.13
C THR A 165 -14.77 26.21 0.26
N VAL A 166 -14.93 26.28 -1.06
CA VAL A 166 -13.88 26.01 -2.05
C VAL A 166 -13.24 27.31 -2.50
N HIS A 167 -11.95 27.47 -2.25
CA HIS A 167 -11.15 28.62 -2.71
C HIS A 167 -10.47 28.29 -4.04
N LYS A 168 -10.77 29.06 -5.08
CA LYS A 168 -10.24 28.86 -6.45
C LYS A 168 -8.98 29.69 -6.69
N ASP A 169 -8.24 29.34 -7.74
CA ASP A 169 -6.97 30.00 -8.10
C ASP A 169 -7.16 31.47 -8.53
N ASP A 170 -8.36 31.84 -8.99
CA ASP A 170 -8.74 33.22 -9.33
C ASP A 170 -9.19 34.04 -8.10
N ASN A 171 -8.96 33.53 -6.89
CA ASN A 171 -9.41 34.07 -5.60
C ASN A 171 -10.94 34.11 -5.40
N SER A 172 -11.73 33.54 -6.32
CA SER A 172 -13.17 33.36 -6.08
C SER A 172 -13.42 32.23 -5.09
N THR A 173 -14.59 32.26 -4.45
CA THR A 173 -15.03 31.23 -3.51
C THR A 173 -16.38 30.67 -3.90
N GLU A 174 -16.55 29.37 -3.70
CA GLU A 174 -17.81 28.65 -3.87
C GLU A 174 -18.16 27.97 -2.54
N VAL A 175 -19.36 28.21 -2.02
CA VAL A 175 -19.84 27.59 -0.78
C VAL A 175 -20.76 26.44 -1.16
N ILE A 176 -20.52 25.28 -0.56
CA ILE A 176 -21.26 24.04 -0.84
C ILE A 176 -21.91 23.57 0.46
N SER A 177 -23.24 23.52 0.49
CA SER A 177 -24.00 22.92 1.58
C SER A 177 -24.09 21.41 1.40
N THR A 178 -23.84 20.62 2.44
CA THR A 178 -23.83 19.16 2.34
C THR A 178 -24.28 18.43 3.61
N LYS A 179 -24.84 17.23 3.46
CA LYS A 179 -25.21 16.37 4.59
C LYS A 179 -23.99 15.76 5.29
N ASN A 180 -22.98 15.34 4.52
CA ASN A 180 -21.78 14.70 5.06
C ASN A 180 -20.52 15.25 4.38
N ILE A 181 -19.42 15.26 5.12
CA ILE A 181 -18.09 15.64 4.63
C ILE A 181 -17.13 14.47 4.86
N LEU A 182 -16.40 14.06 3.82
CA LEU A 182 -15.35 13.06 3.92
C LEU A 182 -13.98 13.69 3.65
N ILE A 183 -13.12 13.69 4.66
CA ILE A 183 -11.75 14.17 4.58
C ILE A 183 -10.86 13.06 4.01
N ALA A 184 -10.32 13.28 2.82
CA ALA A 184 -9.37 12.40 2.14
C ALA A 184 -8.15 13.20 1.65
N THR A 185 -7.68 14.15 2.47
CA THR A 185 -6.66 15.14 2.12
C THR A 185 -5.24 14.58 2.04
N GLY A 186 -5.05 13.32 2.45
CA GLY A 186 -3.83 12.57 2.24
C GLY A 186 -2.67 13.03 3.12
N SER A 187 -1.48 13.05 2.54
CA SER A 187 -0.22 13.33 3.22
C SER A 187 0.72 14.21 2.39
N GLU A 188 1.76 14.72 3.04
CA GLU A 188 2.89 15.42 2.42
C GLU A 188 4.22 14.83 2.89
N VAL A 189 5.31 15.27 2.26
CA VAL A 189 6.67 14.86 2.62
C VAL A 189 6.99 15.39 4.01
N THR A 190 7.54 14.54 4.88
CA THR A 190 8.04 15.00 6.19
C THR A 190 9.30 15.83 5.98
N PRO A 191 9.30 17.13 6.34
CA PRO A 191 10.49 17.95 6.22
C PRO A 191 11.56 17.48 7.20
N PHE A 192 12.83 17.57 6.79
CA PHE A 192 13.96 17.32 7.67
C PHE A 192 14.37 18.63 8.36
N PRO A 193 14.35 18.74 9.70
CA PRO A 193 14.70 19.98 10.39
C PRO A 193 16.10 20.47 10.01
N GLY A 194 16.21 21.71 9.53
CA GLY A 194 17.47 22.33 9.13
C GLY A 194 17.95 21.98 7.71
N ILE A 195 17.17 21.23 6.93
CA ILE A 195 17.45 20.97 5.50
C ILE A 195 16.25 21.47 4.69
N GLU A 196 16.48 22.48 3.86
CA GLU A 196 15.47 23.03 2.96
C GLU A 196 15.51 22.29 1.61
N ILE A 197 14.35 21.81 1.17
CA ILE A 197 14.18 21.14 -0.12
C ILE A 197 13.97 22.22 -1.21
N ASP A 198 14.85 22.25 -2.21
CA ASP A 198 14.81 23.19 -3.33
C ASP A 198 14.29 22.58 -4.64
N GLU A 199 14.03 21.26 -4.63
CA GLU A 199 13.62 20.45 -5.79
C GLU A 199 14.56 20.56 -7.00
N LYS A 200 15.82 20.93 -6.76
CA LYS A 200 16.90 21.00 -7.76
C LYS A 200 18.06 20.08 -7.40
N HIS A 201 18.65 20.24 -6.22
CA HIS A 201 19.75 19.39 -5.73
C HIS A 201 19.41 18.78 -4.37
N ILE A 202 18.62 19.46 -3.54
CA ILE A 202 18.00 18.86 -2.35
C ILE A 202 16.53 18.65 -2.70
N ILE A 203 16.17 17.40 -2.94
CA ILE A 203 14.90 17.03 -3.56
C ILE A 203 14.07 16.14 -2.64
N SER A 204 12.76 16.18 -2.82
CA SER A 204 11.87 15.16 -2.28
C SER A 204 11.70 14.01 -3.28
N SER A 205 10.82 13.05 -2.97
CA SER A 205 10.40 12.04 -3.95
C SER A 205 9.81 12.66 -5.22
N THR A 206 9.19 13.84 -5.14
CA THR A 206 8.63 14.53 -6.31
C THR A 206 9.72 14.95 -7.30
N GLY A 207 10.78 15.63 -6.82
CA GLY A 207 11.93 15.97 -7.65
C GLY A 207 12.67 14.74 -8.17
N ALA A 208 12.78 13.69 -7.35
CA ALA A 208 13.46 12.45 -7.73
C ALA A 208 12.75 11.66 -8.84
N LEU A 209 11.47 11.92 -9.08
CA LEU A 209 10.70 11.36 -10.20
C LEU A 209 10.80 12.19 -11.49
N SER A 210 11.52 13.31 -11.46
CA SER A 210 11.54 14.32 -12.53
C SER A 210 12.94 14.88 -12.83
N LEU A 211 14.01 14.20 -12.39
CA LEU A 211 15.38 14.62 -12.68
C LEU A 211 15.64 14.63 -14.20
N GLN A 212 16.30 15.69 -14.67
CA GLN A 212 16.58 15.89 -16.10
C GLN A 212 17.82 15.15 -16.59
N GLN A 213 18.65 14.66 -15.66
CA GLN A 213 19.87 13.89 -15.92
C GLN A 213 20.10 12.88 -14.78
N VAL A 214 20.84 11.81 -15.08
CA VAL A 214 21.28 10.85 -14.04
C VAL A 214 22.35 11.54 -13.18
N PRO A 215 22.16 11.67 -11.85
CA PRO A 215 23.21 12.21 -10.98
C PRO A 215 24.39 11.24 -10.92
N LYS A 216 25.62 11.75 -10.79
CA LYS A 216 26.81 10.89 -10.64
C LYS A 216 26.80 10.24 -9.26
N ASN A 217 26.53 11.03 -8.22
CA ASN A 217 26.41 10.64 -6.82
C ASN A 217 25.05 11.10 -6.28
N LEU A 218 24.29 10.14 -5.76
CA LEU A 218 22.98 10.38 -5.15
C LEU A 218 23.01 9.89 -3.70
N VAL A 219 22.77 10.79 -2.75
CA VAL A 219 22.61 10.44 -1.33
C VAL A 219 21.13 10.43 -0.96
N LEU A 220 20.69 9.41 -0.24
CA LEU A 220 19.32 9.29 0.27
C LEU A 220 19.35 9.46 1.79
N ILE A 221 18.49 10.32 2.34
CA ILE A 221 18.20 10.34 3.78
C ILE A 221 16.93 9.51 4.00
N GLY A 222 17.11 8.33 4.59
CA GLY A 222 16.08 7.31 4.77
C GLY A 222 16.27 6.12 3.82
N ALA A 223 16.27 4.91 4.38
CA ALA A 223 16.28 3.62 3.68
C ALA A 223 14.93 2.88 3.84
N GLY A 224 13.84 3.63 4.00
CA GLY A 224 12.47 3.13 3.89
C GLY A 224 12.07 2.84 2.43
N VAL A 225 10.83 2.40 2.23
CA VAL A 225 10.26 1.96 0.93
C VAL A 225 10.57 2.93 -0.22
N ILE A 226 10.21 4.21 -0.07
CA ILE A 226 10.41 5.24 -1.11
C ILE A 226 11.90 5.40 -1.44
N GLY A 227 12.75 5.45 -0.41
CA GLY A 227 14.19 5.62 -0.57
C GLY A 227 14.83 4.49 -1.35
N VAL A 228 14.55 3.23 -0.98
CA VAL A 228 15.14 2.08 -1.68
C VAL A 228 14.59 1.91 -3.10
N GLU A 229 13.31 2.21 -3.35
CA GLU A 229 12.75 2.18 -4.70
C GLU A 229 13.43 3.20 -5.62
N LEU A 230 13.45 4.48 -5.23
CA LEU A 230 14.04 5.54 -6.05
C LEU A 230 15.56 5.41 -6.14
N GLY A 231 16.21 4.95 -5.07
CA GLY A 231 17.62 4.59 -5.09
C GLY A 231 17.93 3.49 -6.10
N SER A 232 17.10 2.43 -6.16
CA SER A 232 17.24 1.38 -7.17
C SER A 232 17.04 1.89 -8.59
N VAL A 233 16.06 2.76 -8.85
CA VAL A 233 15.87 3.39 -10.17
C VAL A 233 17.16 4.08 -10.60
N TRP A 234 17.65 5.02 -9.81
CA TRP A 234 18.80 5.84 -10.21
C TRP A 234 20.10 5.05 -10.25
N SER A 235 20.27 4.07 -9.36
CA SER A 235 21.43 3.17 -9.39
C SER A 235 21.50 2.36 -10.68
N ARG A 236 20.37 1.79 -11.14
CA ARG A 236 20.29 1.03 -12.40
C ARG A 236 20.60 1.88 -13.63
N LEU A 237 20.28 3.17 -13.57
CA LEU A 237 20.56 4.13 -14.64
C LEU A 237 22.00 4.67 -14.62
N GLY A 238 22.80 4.35 -13.59
CA GLY A 238 24.22 4.66 -13.51
C GLY A 238 24.67 5.54 -12.35
N ALA A 239 23.77 5.96 -11.45
CA ALA A 239 24.14 6.76 -10.28
C ALA A 239 24.87 5.93 -9.21
N ASN A 240 25.88 6.50 -8.57
CA ASN A 240 26.46 5.96 -7.34
C ASN A 240 25.57 6.34 -6.15
N VAL A 241 24.79 5.38 -5.66
CA VAL A 241 23.78 5.61 -4.63
C VAL A 241 24.27 5.23 -3.24
N THR A 242 24.13 6.14 -2.28
CA THR A 242 24.37 5.88 -0.85
C THR A 242 23.15 6.25 0.00
N ALA A 243 22.53 5.26 0.63
CA ALA A 243 21.44 5.47 1.58
C ALA A 243 21.98 5.62 3.01
N VAL A 244 21.61 6.72 3.68
CA VAL A 244 21.92 7.00 5.09
C VAL A 244 20.64 6.80 5.89
N GLU A 245 20.68 5.93 6.89
CA GLU A 245 19.53 5.53 7.69
C GLU A 245 19.88 5.53 9.18
N PHE A 246 19.01 6.14 9.98
CA PHE A 246 19.15 6.20 11.42
C PHE A 246 18.93 4.84 12.07
N LEU A 247 17.98 4.07 11.55
CA LEU A 247 17.69 2.72 12.01
C LEU A 247 18.78 1.71 11.61
N GLY A 248 18.73 0.55 12.26
CA GLY A 248 19.67 -0.55 12.03
C GLY A 248 19.32 -1.46 10.85
N HIS A 249 18.28 -1.15 10.08
CA HIS A 249 17.74 -2.01 9.01
C HIS A 249 17.14 -1.19 7.87
N VAL A 250 16.77 -1.84 6.76
CA VAL A 250 16.17 -1.21 5.56
C VAL A 250 14.74 -1.70 5.33
N GLY A 251 13.97 -1.00 4.49
CA GLY A 251 12.62 -1.43 4.09
C GLY A 251 11.49 -0.79 4.89
N GLY A 252 11.82 -0.02 5.94
CA GLY A 252 10.85 0.73 6.74
C GLY A 252 10.25 -0.09 7.89
N ILE A 253 9.28 0.51 8.57
CA ILE A 253 8.62 -0.09 9.74
C ILE A 253 7.76 -1.28 9.31
N GLY A 254 7.77 -2.35 10.11
CA GLY A 254 6.90 -3.51 9.94
C GLY A 254 7.47 -4.65 9.10
N ILE A 255 8.55 -4.42 8.35
CA ILE A 255 9.26 -5.49 7.64
C ILE A 255 9.87 -6.49 8.64
N ASP A 256 9.83 -7.79 8.32
CA ASP A 256 10.53 -8.82 9.09
C ASP A 256 12.06 -8.64 9.00
N MET A 257 12.78 -8.79 10.12
CA MET A 257 14.21 -8.46 10.18
C MET A 257 15.11 -9.40 9.37
N GLU A 258 14.69 -10.65 9.16
CA GLU A 258 15.44 -11.56 8.29
C GLU A 258 15.26 -11.19 6.81
N ILE A 259 14.05 -10.78 6.44
CA ILE A 259 13.76 -10.26 5.10
C ILE A 259 14.54 -8.97 4.88
N SER A 260 14.49 -8.01 5.81
CA SER A 260 15.26 -6.77 5.71
C SER A 260 16.76 -7.02 5.52
N LYS A 261 17.36 -7.95 6.28
CA LYS A 261 18.77 -8.32 6.16
C LYS A 261 19.11 -8.91 4.78
N ASN A 262 18.29 -9.84 4.29
CA ASN A 262 18.50 -10.46 2.98
C ASN A 262 18.31 -9.44 1.85
N PHE A 263 17.28 -8.61 1.96
CA PHE A 263 16.99 -7.54 1.01
C PHE A 263 18.16 -6.54 0.91
N GLN A 264 18.68 -6.07 2.06
CA GLN A 264 19.86 -5.22 2.09
C GLN A 264 21.06 -5.86 1.38
N ARG A 265 21.31 -7.16 1.62
CA ARG A 265 22.41 -7.90 1.00
C ARG A 265 22.27 -7.93 -0.53
N ILE A 266 21.06 -8.14 -1.03
CA ILE A 266 20.77 -8.17 -2.47
C ILE A 266 20.98 -6.78 -3.08
N LEU A 267 20.44 -5.72 -2.47
CA LEU A 267 20.63 -4.35 -2.96
C LEU A 267 22.11 -3.90 -2.94
N LYS A 268 22.89 -4.33 -1.94
CA LYS A 268 24.34 -4.10 -1.91
C LYS A 268 25.06 -4.77 -3.08
N LYS A 269 24.68 -6.01 -3.41
CA LYS A 269 25.22 -6.74 -4.58
C LYS A 269 24.90 -6.01 -5.89
N GLN A 270 23.78 -5.28 -5.95
CA GLN A 270 23.40 -4.42 -7.08
C GLN A 270 24.09 -3.04 -7.09
N GLY A 271 24.94 -2.72 -6.09
CA GLY A 271 25.75 -1.51 -6.06
C GLY A 271 25.25 -0.40 -5.13
N ILE A 272 24.11 -0.58 -4.45
CA ILE A 272 23.62 0.41 -3.49
C ILE A 272 24.41 0.33 -2.18
N LYS A 273 24.96 1.47 -1.73
CA LYS A 273 25.68 1.58 -0.46
C LYS A 273 24.72 1.95 0.66
N PHE A 274 24.95 1.40 1.86
CA PHE A 274 24.13 1.68 3.04
C PHE A 274 25.01 2.09 4.22
N LYS A 275 24.65 3.21 4.85
CA LYS A 275 25.15 3.69 6.14
C LYS A 275 23.99 3.63 7.13
N LEU A 276 23.84 2.47 7.77
CA LEU A 276 22.82 2.22 8.79
C LEU A 276 23.34 2.59 10.18
N ASN A 277 22.44 2.85 11.13
CA ASN A 277 22.80 3.42 12.43
C ASN A 277 23.59 4.74 12.27
N SER A 278 23.17 5.57 11.31
CA SER A 278 23.82 6.82 10.95
C SER A 278 22.81 7.96 10.97
N LYS A 279 23.14 9.04 11.67
CA LYS A 279 22.30 10.22 11.82
C LYS A 279 22.82 11.34 10.93
N VAL A 280 21.94 11.91 10.10
CA VAL A 280 22.24 13.16 9.41
C VAL A 280 22.09 14.31 10.41
N THR A 281 23.08 15.18 10.46
CA THR A 281 23.09 16.37 11.34
C THR A 281 22.79 17.66 10.59
N GLY A 282 22.95 17.66 9.27
CA GLY A 282 22.60 18.76 8.38
C GLY A 282 23.09 18.49 6.97
N ALA A 283 22.63 19.33 6.04
CA ALA A 283 23.12 19.35 4.67
C ALA A 283 23.23 20.81 4.20
N ARG A 284 24.22 21.11 3.36
CA ARG A 284 24.40 22.44 2.78
C ARG A 284 24.65 22.34 1.29
N ARG A 285 24.09 23.30 0.56
CA ARG A 285 24.38 23.53 -0.86
C ARG A 285 25.84 23.96 -1.03
N THR A 286 26.47 23.47 -2.08
CA THR A 286 27.73 24.01 -2.63
C THR A 286 27.46 24.54 -4.04
N GLU A 287 28.51 25.06 -4.70
CA GLU A 287 28.41 25.51 -6.10
C GLU A 287 28.02 24.34 -7.04
N ASP A 288 28.58 23.16 -6.80
CA ASP A 288 28.44 21.99 -7.68
C ASP A 288 27.57 20.85 -7.12
N GLY A 289 26.98 20.99 -5.93
CA GLY A 289 26.29 19.87 -5.28
C GLY A 289 25.77 20.15 -3.87
N VAL A 290 25.84 19.11 -3.03
CA VAL A 290 25.40 19.11 -1.64
C VAL A 290 26.42 18.35 -0.78
N ILE A 291 26.79 18.93 0.36
CA ILE A 291 27.55 18.24 1.41
C ILE A 291 26.59 17.84 2.53
N VAL A 292 26.58 16.55 2.85
CA VAL A 292 25.75 15.95 3.90
C VAL A 292 26.61 15.57 5.09
N ASN A 293 26.30 16.12 6.26
CA ASN A 293 27.02 15.83 7.50
C ASN A 293 26.37 14.65 8.21
N VAL A 294 27.13 13.58 8.43
CA VAL A 294 26.66 12.33 9.03
C VAL A 294 27.47 12.01 10.28
N GLU A 295 26.80 11.52 11.31
CA GLU A 295 27.42 10.97 12.52
C GLU A 295 26.90 9.55 12.81
N SER A 296 27.67 8.75 13.55
CA SER A 296 27.15 7.47 14.05
C SER A 296 26.03 7.70 15.04
N ALA A 297 24.88 7.04 14.86
CA ALA A 297 23.74 7.11 15.78
C ALA A 297 24.07 6.56 17.17
N LYS A 298 25.13 5.74 17.29
CA LYS A 298 25.62 5.20 18.56
C LYS A 298 26.75 6.03 19.18
N ASP A 299 27.41 6.88 18.40
CA ASP A 299 28.61 7.62 18.81
C ASP A 299 28.77 8.89 17.97
N GLY A 300 28.28 10.02 18.49
CA GLY A 300 28.29 11.31 17.81
C GLY A 300 29.69 11.93 17.59
N SER A 301 30.75 11.31 18.13
CA SER A 301 32.13 11.75 17.83
C SER A 301 32.61 11.30 16.45
N LYS A 302 32.03 10.22 15.90
CA LYS A 302 32.36 9.68 14.57
C LYS A 302 31.57 10.41 13.51
N LYS A 303 32.17 11.49 13.00
CA LYS A 303 31.59 12.35 11.96
C LYS A 303 32.24 12.10 10.61
N GLU A 304 31.46 12.25 9.56
CA GLU A 304 31.92 12.23 8.18
C GLU A 304 31.08 13.19 7.33
N GLU A 305 31.66 13.67 6.25
CA GLU A 305 30.96 14.44 5.22
C GLU A 305 30.80 13.57 3.97
N LEU A 306 29.60 13.60 3.37
CA LEU A 306 29.31 12.95 2.09
C LEU A 306 29.01 14.02 1.05
N GLU A 307 29.76 14.01 -0.05
CA GLU A 307 29.50 14.88 -1.20
C GLU A 307 28.60 14.17 -2.21
N CYS A 308 27.64 14.89 -2.76
CA CYS A 308 26.75 14.38 -3.80
C CYS A 308 26.26 15.48 -4.73
N ASP A 309 25.87 15.12 -5.95
CA ASP A 309 25.23 16.08 -6.87
C ASP A 309 23.79 16.34 -6.43
N VAL A 310 23.13 15.30 -5.92
CA VAL A 310 21.73 15.31 -5.52
C VAL A 310 21.55 14.59 -4.18
N LEU A 311 20.79 15.21 -3.29
CA LEU A 311 20.34 14.71 -2.00
C LEU A 311 18.83 14.47 -2.04
N LEU A 312 18.38 13.23 -1.88
CA LEU A 312 16.98 12.87 -1.72
C LEU A 312 16.61 12.81 -0.23
N VAL A 313 15.66 13.65 0.19
CA VAL A 313 15.05 13.61 1.52
C VAL A 313 13.79 12.75 1.48
N CYS A 314 13.83 11.57 2.09
CA CYS A 314 12.75 10.59 2.05
C CYS A 314 12.52 9.87 3.41
N ILE A 315 12.62 10.63 4.50
CA ILE A 315 12.52 10.13 5.89
C ILE A 315 11.10 9.72 6.33
N GLY A 316 10.10 9.96 5.50
CA GLY A 316 8.72 9.60 5.78
C GLY A 316 7.72 10.58 5.19
N ARG A 317 6.45 10.35 5.52
CA ARG A 317 5.31 11.18 5.16
C ARG A 317 4.55 11.57 6.42
N ARG A 318 3.79 12.67 6.35
CA ARG A 318 2.92 13.13 7.44
C ARG A 318 1.54 13.52 6.91
N PRO A 319 0.47 13.39 7.70
CA PRO A 319 -0.88 13.84 7.34
C PRO A 319 -0.91 15.28 6.84
N TYR A 320 -1.76 15.55 5.84
CA TYR A 320 -1.99 16.90 5.34
C TYR A 320 -3.37 17.42 5.79
N THR A 321 -3.37 18.27 6.81
CA THR A 321 -4.59 18.90 7.38
C THR A 321 -4.54 20.43 7.35
N THR A 322 -3.54 20.98 6.66
CA THR A 322 -3.26 22.42 6.59
C THR A 322 -4.42 23.22 5.98
N ARG A 323 -4.92 24.21 6.73
CA ARG A 323 -6.03 25.10 6.34
C ARG A 323 -7.32 24.34 5.97
N LEU A 324 -7.57 23.19 6.59
CA LEU A 324 -8.79 22.40 6.37
C LEU A 324 -9.99 22.91 7.20
N GLY A 325 -9.77 23.75 8.22
CA GLY A 325 -10.82 24.33 9.05
C GLY A 325 -11.28 23.43 10.21
N LEU A 326 -10.50 22.41 10.57
CA LEU A 326 -10.83 21.44 11.62
C LEU A 326 -11.01 22.12 12.99
N GLU A 327 -10.20 23.15 13.27
CA GLU A 327 -10.30 23.94 14.50
C GLU A 327 -11.64 24.65 14.65
N LYS A 328 -12.26 25.09 13.54
CA LYS A 328 -13.53 25.82 13.54
C LYS A 328 -14.72 24.93 13.90
N ILE A 329 -14.63 23.65 13.56
CA ILE A 329 -15.67 22.65 13.85
C ILE A 329 -15.32 21.77 15.06
N GLY A 330 -14.23 22.08 15.77
CA GLY A 330 -13.83 21.36 16.98
C GLY A 330 -13.33 19.94 16.76
N VAL A 331 -12.82 19.61 15.57
CA VAL A 331 -12.25 18.28 15.29
C VAL A 331 -10.80 18.24 15.76
N PRO A 332 -10.45 17.39 16.75
CA PRO A 332 -9.09 17.30 17.26
C PRO A 332 -8.14 16.64 16.26
N ILE A 333 -6.90 17.10 16.29
CA ILE A 333 -5.77 16.50 15.59
C ILE A 333 -4.82 15.95 16.65
N ASP A 334 -4.31 14.73 16.46
CA ASP A 334 -3.38 14.14 17.43
C ASP A 334 -1.95 14.72 17.32
N SER A 335 -1.06 14.26 18.21
CA SER A 335 0.35 14.73 18.25
C SER A 335 1.16 14.40 17.00
N ARG A 336 0.65 13.53 16.12
CA ARG A 336 1.26 13.16 14.84
C ARG A 336 0.60 13.86 13.65
N GLY A 337 -0.35 14.78 13.89
CA GLY A 337 -1.04 15.54 12.85
C GLY A 337 -2.24 14.83 12.23
N ARG A 338 -2.68 13.68 12.79
CA ARG A 338 -3.76 12.85 12.23
C ARG A 338 -5.13 13.29 12.73
N VAL A 339 -6.14 13.17 11.88
CA VAL A 339 -7.55 13.33 12.26
C VAL A 339 -7.99 12.11 13.06
N GLN A 340 -8.58 12.33 14.23
CA GLN A 340 -9.09 11.24 15.07
C GLN A 340 -10.45 10.77 14.57
N VAL A 341 -10.61 9.45 14.45
CA VAL A 341 -11.84 8.81 14.00
C VAL A 341 -12.20 7.58 14.83
N ASN A 342 -13.48 7.20 14.83
CA ASN A 342 -13.95 5.92 15.37
C ASN A 342 -13.90 4.79 14.32
N GLU A 343 -14.40 3.60 14.66
CA GLU A 343 -14.45 2.41 13.80
C GLU A 343 -15.29 2.59 12.52
N ARG A 344 -16.15 3.62 12.46
CA ARG A 344 -16.93 4.01 11.27
C ARG A 344 -16.30 5.17 10.51
N PHE A 345 -15.05 5.52 10.82
CA PHE A 345 -14.31 6.64 10.25
C PHE A 345 -14.92 8.02 10.57
N GLN A 346 -15.81 8.12 11.55
CA GLN A 346 -16.43 9.37 11.98
C GLN A 346 -15.50 10.12 12.92
N THR A 347 -15.40 11.43 12.73
CA THR A 347 -14.78 12.34 13.70
C THR A 347 -15.74 12.59 14.89
N VAL A 348 -15.34 13.45 15.83
CA VAL A 348 -16.23 13.93 16.91
C VAL A 348 -17.46 14.70 16.40
N VAL A 349 -17.42 15.19 15.15
CA VAL A 349 -18.56 15.80 14.47
C VAL A 349 -19.26 14.72 13.63
N PRO A 350 -20.51 14.33 13.94
CA PRO A 350 -21.15 13.15 13.34
C PRO A 350 -21.31 13.18 11.81
N SER A 351 -21.36 14.36 11.21
CA SER A 351 -21.44 14.55 9.75
C SER A 351 -20.08 14.58 9.06
N VAL A 352 -18.96 14.54 9.80
CA VAL A 352 -17.61 14.65 9.27
C VAL A 352 -16.82 13.37 9.51
N TYR A 353 -16.24 12.83 8.45
CA TYR A 353 -15.50 11.58 8.41
C TYR A 353 -14.08 11.83 7.89
N ALA A 354 -13.14 10.91 8.15
CA ALA A 354 -11.79 10.98 7.61
C ALA A 354 -11.21 9.59 7.31
N ILE A 355 -10.46 9.47 6.20
CA ILE A 355 -9.88 8.21 5.70
C ILE A 355 -8.46 8.41 5.13
N GLY A 356 -7.77 7.31 4.91
CA GLY A 356 -6.50 7.23 4.23
C GLY A 356 -5.33 7.76 5.06
N ASP A 357 -4.42 8.45 4.38
CA ASP A 357 -3.15 8.92 4.96
C ASP A 357 -3.30 10.02 6.02
N CYS A 358 -4.48 10.63 6.16
CA CYS A 358 -4.70 11.67 7.17
C CYS A 358 -5.19 11.14 8.53
N ILE A 359 -5.44 9.83 8.65
CA ILE A 359 -5.83 9.15 9.89
C ILE A 359 -4.75 8.16 10.35
N ASP A 360 -5.02 7.38 11.39
CA ASP A 360 -4.12 6.31 11.86
C ASP A 360 -4.08 5.10 10.88
N GLY A 361 -3.06 4.26 11.06
CA GLY A 361 -2.85 3.04 10.26
C GLY A 361 -1.80 3.17 9.15
N PRO A 362 -1.63 2.12 8.32
CA PRO A 362 -0.66 2.12 7.22
C PRO A 362 -0.98 3.19 6.17
N MET A 363 0.03 3.97 5.77
CA MET A 363 -0.10 5.00 4.73
C MET A 363 0.08 4.38 3.34
N LEU A 364 -0.93 3.61 2.92
CA LEU A 364 -0.94 2.82 1.69
C LEU A 364 -2.17 3.16 0.84
N ALA A 365 -2.02 3.09 -0.49
CA ALA A 365 -3.07 3.45 -1.42
C ALA A 365 -4.31 2.55 -1.29
N HIS A 366 -4.13 1.24 -1.33
CA HIS A 366 -5.21 0.25 -1.21
C HIS A 366 -5.91 0.30 0.15
N LYS A 367 -5.17 0.57 1.24
CA LYS A 367 -5.76 0.86 2.55
C LYS A 367 -6.73 2.05 2.47
N ALA A 368 -6.32 3.15 1.85
CA ALA A 368 -7.17 4.33 1.70
C ALA A 368 -8.39 4.05 0.80
N GLU A 369 -8.23 3.25 -0.26
CA GLU A 369 -9.33 2.84 -1.15
C GLU A 369 -10.40 2.05 -0.38
N ASP A 370 -9.99 1.02 0.35
CA ASP A 370 -10.91 0.18 1.13
C ASP A 370 -11.61 0.98 2.23
N GLU A 371 -10.89 1.80 2.98
CA GLU A 371 -11.48 2.72 3.97
C GLU A 371 -12.53 3.63 3.33
N GLY A 372 -12.26 4.13 2.12
CA GLY A 372 -13.22 4.94 1.38
C GLY A 372 -14.49 4.20 1.00
N ILE A 373 -14.36 2.94 0.55
CA ILE A 373 -15.51 2.09 0.20
C ILE A 373 -16.36 1.84 1.44
N ILE A 374 -15.76 1.30 2.50
CA ILE A 374 -16.51 0.86 3.69
C ILE A 374 -17.05 2.03 4.52
N CYS A 375 -16.36 3.18 4.53
CA CYS A 375 -16.86 4.39 5.18
C CYS A 375 -18.18 4.84 4.54
N VAL A 376 -18.21 4.89 3.20
CA VAL A 376 -19.38 5.30 2.43
C VAL A 376 -20.50 4.26 2.49
N GLU A 377 -20.19 2.97 2.49
CA GLU A 377 -21.19 1.92 2.76
C GLU A 377 -21.78 2.07 4.18
N GLY A 378 -20.94 2.42 5.16
CA GLY A 378 -21.36 2.74 6.52
C GLY A 378 -22.28 3.95 6.61
N MET A 379 -22.02 5.02 5.84
CA MET A 379 -22.93 6.17 5.72
C MET A 379 -24.31 5.77 5.19
N ASN A 380 -24.36 4.74 4.33
CA ASN A 380 -25.59 4.18 3.77
C ASN A 380 -26.19 3.04 4.63
N GLY A 381 -25.77 2.90 5.89
CA GLY A 381 -26.30 1.93 6.85
C GLY A 381 -25.67 0.54 6.82
N GLY A 382 -24.61 0.34 6.02
CA GLY A 382 -23.85 -0.90 5.94
C GLY A 382 -23.00 -1.19 7.18
N ALA A 383 -22.48 -2.42 7.23
CA ALA A 383 -21.42 -2.80 8.16
C ALA A 383 -20.09 -2.17 7.72
N VAL A 384 -19.22 -1.91 8.69
CA VAL A 384 -17.89 -1.33 8.45
C VAL A 384 -16.88 -2.24 9.13
N HIS A 385 -15.99 -2.83 8.35
CA HIS A 385 -14.92 -3.69 8.87
C HIS A 385 -13.72 -3.65 7.91
N ILE A 386 -12.55 -3.50 8.50
CA ILE A 386 -11.26 -3.67 7.82
C ILE A 386 -10.29 -4.29 8.83
N ASP A 387 -9.62 -5.36 8.45
CA ASP A 387 -8.54 -5.93 9.24
C ASP A 387 -7.20 -5.37 8.74
N TYR A 388 -6.64 -4.41 9.46
CA TYR A 388 -5.33 -3.83 9.11
C TYR A 388 -4.19 -4.85 9.16
N ASN A 389 -4.35 -5.98 9.85
CA ASN A 389 -3.36 -7.06 9.84
C ASN A 389 -3.34 -7.82 8.50
N CYS A 390 -4.43 -7.76 7.73
CA CYS A 390 -4.56 -8.36 6.41
C CYS A 390 -4.24 -7.39 5.26
N VAL A 391 -3.85 -6.14 5.56
CA VAL A 391 -3.41 -5.16 4.55
C VAL A 391 -1.97 -5.47 4.12
N PRO A 392 -1.72 -5.86 2.85
CA PRO A 392 -0.38 -6.22 2.40
C PRO A 392 0.50 -4.97 2.19
N ASN A 393 1.81 -5.15 2.29
CA ASN A 393 2.83 -4.15 2.02
C ASN A 393 3.72 -4.67 0.89
N VAL A 394 4.16 -3.77 -0.01
CA VAL A 394 5.01 -4.12 -1.15
C VAL A 394 6.08 -3.06 -1.39
N ILE A 395 7.31 -3.51 -1.62
CA ILE A 395 8.45 -2.72 -2.12
C ILE A 395 8.78 -3.27 -3.51
N TYR A 396 8.67 -2.41 -4.52
CA TYR A 396 8.73 -2.82 -5.94
C TYR A 396 10.14 -2.71 -6.51
N THR A 397 11.14 -2.99 -5.68
CA THR A 397 12.52 -3.24 -6.16
C THR A 397 12.55 -4.52 -7.00
N HIS A 398 13.74 -4.90 -7.47
CA HIS A 398 13.93 -6.20 -8.10
C HIS A 398 15.08 -6.91 -7.37
N PRO A 399 14.85 -8.04 -6.68
CA PRO A 399 13.55 -8.68 -6.48
C PRO A 399 12.59 -7.78 -5.68
N GLU A 400 11.29 -8.04 -5.83
CA GLU A 400 10.26 -7.38 -5.03
C GLU A 400 10.28 -7.92 -3.60
N VAL A 401 9.82 -7.10 -2.65
CA VAL A 401 9.62 -7.51 -1.26
C VAL A 401 8.16 -7.29 -0.92
N ALA A 402 7.50 -8.28 -0.33
CA ALA A 402 6.11 -8.13 0.09
C ALA A 402 5.83 -8.86 1.40
N TRP A 403 4.92 -8.32 2.20
CA TRP A 403 4.49 -8.99 3.44
C TRP A 403 3.05 -8.64 3.83
N VAL A 404 2.44 -9.54 4.59
CA VAL A 404 1.12 -9.38 5.22
C VAL A 404 1.12 -10.12 6.56
N GLY A 405 0.36 -9.65 7.53
CA GLY A 405 0.37 -10.17 8.88
C GLY A 405 1.57 -9.73 9.71
N LYS A 406 1.87 -10.51 10.75
CA LYS A 406 2.87 -10.17 11.77
C LYS A 406 4.28 -10.65 11.41
N SER A 407 5.29 -9.85 11.75
CA SER A 407 6.70 -10.25 11.72
C SER A 407 7.05 -11.16 12.89
N GLU A 408 8.19 -11.87 12.81
CA GLU A 408 8.70 -12.63 13.96
C GLU A 408 8.98 -11.73 15.17
N GLU A 409 9.45 -10.50 14.93
CA GLU A 409 9.76 -9.54 15.99
C GLU A 409 8.49 -9.15 16.77
N LEU A 410 7.40 -8.83 16.07
CA LEU A 410 6.14 -8.48 16.71
C LEU A 410 5.55 -9.67 17.49
N LEU A 411 5.62 -10.88 16.94
CA LEU A 411 5.16 -12.09 17.64
C LEU A 411 5.95 -12.37 18.92
N LYS A 412 7.27 -12.12 18.91
CA LYS A 412 8.12 -12.22 20.12
C LYS A 412 7.74 -11.17 21.16
N GLU A 413 7.52 -9.93 20.74
CA GLU A 413 7.11 -8.83 21.63
C GLU A 413 5.75 -9.11 22.29
N GLU A 414 4.82 -9.72 21.55
CA GLU A 414 3.50 -10.13 22.04
C GLU A 414 3.52 -11.43 22.85
N GLY A 415 4.64 -12.14 22.91
CA GLY A 415 4.75 -13.43 23.62
C GLY A 415 3.98 -14.58 22.95
N VAL A 416 3.69 -14.49 21.64
CA VAL A 416 2.96 -15.51 20.89
C VAL A 416 3.92 -16.65 20.53
N ALA A 417 3.52 -17.90 20.82
CA ALA A 417 4.28 -19.07 20.41
C ALA A 417 4.03 -19.38 18.93
N TYR A 418 5.07 -19.34 18.11
CA TYR A 418 4.96 -19.57 16.67
C TYR A 418 5.98 -20.60 16.17
N LYS A 419 5.74 -21.09 14.96
CA LYS A 419 6.67 -21.89 14.15
C LYS A 419 6.91 -21.21 12.81
N VAL A 420 8.04 -21.52 12.17
CA VAL A 420 8.51 -20.84 10.97
C VAL A 420 8.79 -21.84 9.88
N GLY A 421 8.32 -21.55 8.67
CA GLY A 421 8.69 -22.25 7.44
C GLY A 421 9.37 -21.31 6.47
N LYS A 422 10.39 -21.81 5.76
CA LYS A 422 11.15 -21.02 4.78
C LYS A 422 11.44 -21.84 3.55
N PHE A 423 11.46 -21.19 2.39
CA PHE A 423 11.87 -21.79 1.14
C PHE A 423 12.61 -20.76 0.27
N PRO A 424 13.86 -21.01 -0.16
CA PRO A 424 14.60 -20.07 -1.00
C PRO A 424 14.15 -20.14 -2.46
N LEU A 425 14.27 -19.03 -3.17
CA LEU A 425 13.95 -18.99 -4.60
C LEU A 425 15.00 -19.74 -5.44
N SER A 426 16.20 -19.98 -4.89
CA SER A 426 17.21 -20.85 -5.51
C SER A 426 16.80 -22.32 -5.60
N ALA A 427 15.74 -22.75 -4.92
CA ALA A 427 15.20 -24.10 -5.04
C ALA A 427 13.90 -24.15 -5.87
N ASN A 428 13.31 -23.01 -6.22
CA ASN A 428 12.10 -22.95 -7.03
C ASN A 428 12.41 -23.18 -8.53
N SER A 429 11.66 -24.07 -9.17
CA SER A 429 11.88 -24.45 -10.57
C SER A 429 11.70 -23.28 -11.55
N ARG A 430 10.69 -22.42 -11.36
CA ARG A 430 10.45 -21.28 -12.24
C ARG A 430 11.50 -20.19 -12.07
N ALA A 431 11.85 -19.86 -10.83
CA ALA A 431 12.93 -18.92 -10.50
C ALA A 431 14.25 -19.35 -11.16
N ARG A 432 14.59 -20.64 -11.06
CA ARG A 432 15.73 -21.24 -11.76
C ARG A 432 15.63 -21.15 -13.28
N THR A 433 14.48 -21.50 -13.84
CA THR A 433 14.21 -21.41 -15.29
C THR A 433 14.42 -19.98 -15.81
N ASN A 434 14.04 -18.98 -15.01
CA ASN A 434 14.17 -17.57 -15.36
C ASN A 434 15.55 -16.97 -15.03
N ALA A 435 16.44 -17.72 -14.37
CA ALA A 435 17.68 -17.23 -13.78
C ALA A 435 17.47 -16.05 -12.80
N ASP A 436 16.34 -16.04 -12.10
CA ASP A 436 15.95 -15.01 -11.13
C ASP A 436 15.68 -15.67 -9.77
N ILE A 437 16.78 -15.94 -9.05
CA ILE A 437 16.82 -16.85 -7.89
C ILE A 437 17.07 -16.12 -6.55
N ASP A 438 17.21 -14.80 -6.59
CA ASP A 438 17.50 -14.03 -5.38
C ASP A 438 16.23 -13.93 -4.51
N GLY A 439 16.35 -14.36 -3.25
CA GLY A 439 15.30 -14.20 -2.25
C GLY A 439 14.83 -15.51 -1.61
N LEU A 440 13.78 -15.39 -0.79
CA LEU A 440 13.13 -16.48 -0.07
C LEU A 440 11.69 -16.11 0.27
N ILE A 441 10.86 -17.11 0.50
CA ILE A 441 9.55 -16.96 1.15
C ILE A 441 9.65 -17.50 2.57
N LYS A 442 9.09 -16.76 3.51
CA LYS A 442 9.03 -17.06 4.93
C LYS A 442 7.59 -16.98 5.40
N VAL A 443 7.15 -18.01 6.11
CA VAL A 443 5.83 -18.12 6.70
C VAL A 443 5.98 -18.26 8.21
N VAL A 444 5.16 -17.53 8.97
CA VAL A 444 5.05 -17.67 10.42
C VAL A 444 3.63 -18.13 10.78
N ALA A 445 3.54 -19.15 11.61
CA ALA A 445 2.29 -19.80 11.96
C ALA A 445 2.19 -20.02 13.46
N ASP A 446 0.97 -20.00 13.98
CA ASP A 446 0.70 -20.33 15.37
C ASP A 446 1.16 -21.77 15.65
N LYS A 447 1.82 -21.96 16.79
CA LYS A 447 2.47 -23.24 17.11
C LYS A 447 1.46 -24.35 17.41
N GLU A 448 0.30 -24.01 17.98
CA GLU A 448 -0.69 -24.99 18.45
C GLU A 448 -1.75 -25.27 17.39
N THR A 449 -2.22 -24.22 16.70
CA THR A 449 -3.36 -24.27 15.79
C THR A 449 -2.97 -24.32 14.31
N ASP A 450 -1.69 -24.13 13.98
CA ASP A 450 -1.18 -23.99 12.60
C ASP A 450 -1.74 -22.78 11.83
N ARG A 451 -2.52 -21.92 12.48
CA ARG A 451 -3.09 -20.71 11.86
C ARG A 451 -1.96 -19.84 11.30
N LEU A 452 -2.15 -19.37 10.07
CA LEU A 452 -1.22 -18.43 9.44
C LEU A 452 -1.24 -17.09 10.19
N LEU A 453 -0.08 -16.64 10.65
CA LEU A 453 0.08 -15.38 11.39
C LEU A 453 0.76 -14.29 10.56
N GLY A 454 1.54 -14.67 9.54
CA GLY A 454 2.17 -13.75 8.62
C GLY A 454 2.96 -14.45 7.52
N VAL A 455 3.09 -13.76 6.39
CA VAL A 455 3.87 -14.20 5.24
C VAL A 455 4.76 -13.06 4.79
N HIS A 456 6.02 -13.39 4.53
CA HIS A 456 7.05 -12.42 4.15
C HIS A 456 7.85 -12.97 2.97
N MET A 457 8.01 -12.16 1.93
CA MET A 457 8.51 -12.59 0.63
C MET A 457 9.62 -11.66 0.14
N ILE A 458 10.69 -12.24 -0.39
CA ILE A 458 11.60 -11.61 -1.34
C ILE A 458 11.59 -12.52 -2.57
N ALA A 459 10.97 -12.08 -3.66
CA ALA A 459 10.81 -12.91 -4.86
C ALA A 459 10.49 -12.05 -6.09
N PRO A 460 10.70 -12.59 -7.31
CA PRO A 460 9.99 -12.06 -8.48
C PRO A 460 8.48 -12.19 -8.29
N ALA A 461 7.75 -11.13 -8.62
CA ALA A 461 6.29 -11.05 -8.48
C ALA A 461 5.78 -11.25 -7.04
N ALA A 462 6.57 -10.88 -6.03
CA ALA A 462 6.13 -10.90 -4.63
C ALA A 462 4.91 -9.98 -4.41
N GLY A 463 4.81 -8.86 -5.14
CA GLY A 463 3.69 -7.94 -5.06
C GLY A 463 2.36 -8.53 -5.55
N GLU A 464 2.42 -9.51 -6.46
CA GLU A 464 1.23 -10.26 -6.90
C GLU A 464 0.93 -11.44 -5.97
N MET A 465 1.98 -12.19 -5.59
CA MET A 465 1.85 -13.40 -4.78
C MET A 465 1.37 -13.12 -3.35
N ILE A 466 1.68 -11.95 -2.80
CA ILE A 466 1.24 -11.60 -1.43
C ILE A 466 -0.29 -11.54 -1.30
N ASN A 467 -1.02 -11.34 -2.40
CA ASN A 467 -2.49 -11.33 -2.40
C ASN A 467 -3.07 -12.73 -2.12
N GLU A 468 -2.36 -13.80 -2.48
CA GLU A 468 -2.72 -15.17 -2.10
C GLU A 468 -2.63 -15.34 -0.57
N ALA A 469 -1.56 -14.82 0.04
CA ALA A 469 -1.38 -14.84 1.49
C ALA A 469 -2.41 -13.97 2.22
N ALA A 470 -2.73 -12.78 1.69
CA ALA A 470 -3.75 -11.91 2.25
C ALA A 470 -5.12 -12.60 2.26
N LEU A 471 -5.51 -13.23 1.14
CA LEU A 471 -6.75 -14.01 1.06
C LEU A 471 -6.77 -15.17 2.06
N ALA A 472 -5.65 -15.90 2.20
CA ALA A 472 -5.53 -16.99 3.15
C ALA A 472 -5.70 -16.50 4.61
N MET A 473 -5.11 -15.36 4.95
CA MET A 473 -5.24 -14.76 6.28
C MET A 473 -6.66 -14.27 6.58
N GLU A 474 -7.33 -13.64 5.61
CA GLU A 474 -8.74 -13.21 5.72
C GLU A 474 -9.67 -14.40 5.98
N TYR A 475 -9.40 -15.56 5.37
CA TYR A 475 -10.14 -16.80 5.63
C TYR A 475 -9.72 -17.52 6.92
N GLY A 476 -8.69 -17.04 7.62
CA GLY A 476 -8.14 -17.68 8.81
C GLY A 476 -7.47 -19.02 8.54
N ALA A 477 -6.88 -19.20 7.35
CA ALA A 477 -6.27 -20.44 6.91
C ALA A 477 -5.09 -20.88 7.79
N SER A 478 -4.84 -22.18 7.81
CA SER A 478 -3.63 -22.80 8.34
C SER A 478 -2.51 -22.89 7.29
N CYS A 479 -1.28 -23.21 7.72
CA CYS A 479 -0.21 -23.54 6.77
C CYS A 479 -0.47 -24.86 6.04
N GLU A 480 -1.14 -25.82 6.69
CA GLU A 480 -1.60 -27.06 6.07
C GLU A 480 -2.52 -26.79 4.87
N ASP A 481 -3.45 -25.84 5.01
CA ASP A 481 -4.39 -25.50 3.94
C ASP A 481 -3.63 -25.04 2.68
N ILE A 482 -2.69 -24.09 2.83
CA ILE A 482 -1.87 -23.58 1.72
C ILE A 482 -0.97 -24.69 1.14
N ALA A 483 -0.36 -25.51 2.00
CA ALA A 483 0.48 -26.63 1.58
C ALA A 483 -0.26 -27.64 0.68
N ARG A 484 -1.57 -27.81 0.90
CA ARG A 484 -2.44 -28.74 0.17
C ARG A 484 -3.10 -28.14 -1.07
N VAL A 485 -3.05 -26.82 -1.26
CA VAL A 485 -3.46 -26.20 -2.53
C VAL A 485 -2.57 -26.71 -3.66
N CYS A 486 -3.19 -27.17 -4.75
CA CYS A 486 -2.50 -27.60 -5.96
C CYS A 486 -1.98 -26.38 -6.75
N HIS A 487 -0.87 -25.81 -6.28
CA HIS A 487 -0.16 -24.74 -6.98
C HIS A 487 0.27 -25.21 -8.37
N ALA A 488 0.06 -24.37 -9.39
CA ALA A 488 0.45 -24.72 -10.75
C ALA A 488 1.98 -24.89 -10.86
N HIS A 489 2.43 -25.79 -11.74
CA HIS A 489 3.85 -26.05 -11.96
C HIS A 489 4.24 -25.79 -13.42
N PRO A 490 5.34 -25.07 -13.71
CA PRO A 490 6.17 -24.34 -12.76
C PRO A 490 5.63 -22.91 -12.48
N THR A 491 5.53 -22.51 -11.21
CA THR A 491 5.27 -21.13 -10.77
C THR A 491 6.18 -20.70 -9.62
N VAL A 492 6.35 -19.39 -9.44
CA VAL A 492 7.04 -18.86 -8.26
C VAL A 492 6.22 -19.10 -6.99
N SER A 493 4.88 -19.13 -7.09
CA SER A 493 3.99 -19.40 -5.96
C SER A 493 4.19 -20.77 -5.31
N GLU A 494 4.77 -21.75 -6.02
CA GLU A 494 5.20 -23.01 -5.40
C GLU A 494 6.14 -22.80 -4.21
N ALA A 495 6.91 -21.70 -4.17
CA ALA A 495 7.75 -21.37 -3.01
C ALA A 495 6.92 -21.03 -1.75
N LEU A 496 5.73 -20.44 -1.90
CA LEU A 496 4.81 -20.19 -0.78
C LEU A 496 4.25 -21.50 -0.26
N ARG A 497 3.88 -22.41 -1.16
CA ARG A 497 3.47 -23.77 -0.82
C ARG A 497 4.56 -24.50 -0.03
N GLU A 498 5.80 -24.49 -0.51
CA GLU A 498 6.91 -25.18 0.14
C GLU A 498 7.30 -24.56 1.49
N ALA A 499 7.26 -23.23 1.62
CA ALA A 499 7.45 -22.56 2.90
C ALA A 499 6.32 -22.95 3.88
N SER A 500 5.09 -23.08 3.42
CA SER A 500 3.95 -23.53 4.23
C SER A 500 4.09 -25.01 4.64
N ILE A 501 4.51 -25.90 3.73
CA ILE A 501 4.84 -27.30 4.05
C ILE A 501 5.94 -27.36 5.12
N SER A 502 6.97 -26.52 4.99
CA SER A 502 8.06 -26.43 5.96
C SER A 502 7.56 -26.00 7.36
N ALA A 503 6.65 -25.02 7.44
CA ALA A 503 6.04 -24.59 8.70
C ALA A 503 5.12 -25.67 9.30
N TYR A 504 4.29 -26.29 8.47
CA TYR A 504 3.28 -27.27 8.87
C TYR A 504 3.91 -28.62 9.26
N ALA A 505 4.66 -29.23 8.35
CA ALA A 505 5.20 -30.60 8.45
C ALA A 505 6.69 -30.66 8.81
N GLY A 506 7.35 -29.52 8.96
CA GLY A 506 8.75 -29.39 9.40
C GLY A 506 9.81 -29.56 8.29
N LYS A 507 9.43 -29.98 7.08
CA LYS A 507 10.35 -30.15 5.94
C LYS A 507 9.67 -29.89 4.60
N ALA A 508 10.23 -28.98 3.80
CA ALA A 508 9.86 -28.80 2.40
C ALA A 508 10.23 -30.04 1.56
N ILE A 509 9.55 -30.24 0.43
CA ILE A 509 9.79 -31.36 -0.50
C ILE A 509 11.00 -31.08 -1.41
N ASN A 510 11.09 -29.84 -1.92
CA ASN A 510 12.01 -29.49 -3.01
C ASN A 510 13.16 -28.55 -2.59
N PHE A 511 13.57 -28.60 -1.31
CA PHE A 511 14.61 -27.70 -0.76
C PHE A 511 16.01 -28.33 -0.73
#